data_AF-A0A6P0VSB5-F1
#
_entry.id   AF-A0A6P0VSB5-F1
#
_cell.length_a   1.000
_cell.length_b   1.000
_cell.length_c   1.000
_cell.angle_alpha   90.00
_cell.angle_beta   90.00
_cell.angle_gamma   90.00
#
_symmetry.space_group_name_H-M   'P 1'
#
loop_
_entity.id
_entity.type
_entity.pdbx_description
1 polymer ?
#
loop_
_entity_poly.entity_id
_entity_poly.type
_entity_poly.pdbx_seq_one_letter_code
_entity_poly.pdbx_strand_id
1 'polypeptide(L)'
;MMNWLQSLKRRTPLGWLQLSRNKGRLLVALSGIAFADVLMFLQIGFQESLYESNTKIRAALDTDIVLVSPKAKNTQNLSTFTRRRLYQAKDIPGVAAAHPLYSSTITWKNPETRQDAALQIIGFDPDYQAFNLPEINQQLDKIKLPDVVLFDRTARGNYQQTITQIENQQWVSTEVQARTITVRGVFSLGASFGTDGLLVTS
;
A
#
# COMPACT_ATOMS: atom_id res chain seq x y z
N MET A 1 -7.47 25.40 41.86
CA MET A 1 -8.22 24.94 40.66
C MET A 1 -9.74 24.98 40.80
N MET A 2 -10.34 24.80 42.00
CA MET A 2 -11.81 24.79 42.18
C MET A 2 -12.50 26.17 42.03
N ASN A 3 -11.83 27.27 42.38
CA ASN A 3 -12.42 28.63 42.38
C ASN A 3 -12.73 29.18 40.98
N TRP A 4 -12.02 28.73 39.93
CA TRP A 4 -12.24 29.18 38.55
C TRP A 4 -13.54 28.61 37.95
N LEU A 5 -13.81 27.34 38.23
CA LEU A 5 -15.07 26.68 37.85
C LEU A 5 -16.28 27.32 38.57
N GLN A 6 -16.13 27.71 39.83
CA GLN A 6 -17.16 28.44 40.58
C GLN A 6 -17.42 29.86 40.03
N SER A 7 -16.36 30.55 39.58
CA SER A 7 -16.48 31.85 38.90
C SER A 7 -17.23 31.76 37.57
N LEU A 8 -17.06 30.66 36.82
CA LEU A 8 -17.80 30.42 35.57
C LEU A 8 -19.28 30.12 35.85
N LYS A 9 -19.58 29.40 36.93
CA LYS A 9 -20.95 29.00 37.31
C LYS A 9 -21.81 30.14 37.88
N ARG A 10 -21.19 31.19 38.45
CA ARG A 10 -21.89 32.38 38.97
C ARG A 10 -22.16 33.48 37.93
N ARG A 11 -21.61 33.38 36.72
CA ARG A 11 -21.88 34.33 35.64
C ARG A 11 -23.14 33.88 34.90
N THR A 12 -24.07 34.80 34.66
CA THR A 12 -25.14 34.56 33.69
C THR A 12 -24.47 34.17 32.37
N PRO A 13 -24.84 33.03 31.73
CA PRO A 13 -24.18 32.54 30.53
C PRO A 13 -24.61 33.38 29.32
N LEU A 14 -24.22 34.66 29.32
CA LEU A 14 -24.64 35.66 28.34
C LEU A 14 -24.22 35.25 26.93
N GLY A 15 -23.04 34.64 26.75
CA GLY A 15 -22.60 34.13 25.45
C GLY A 15 -23.52 33.04 24.91
N TRP A 16 -23.88 32.04 25.73
CA TRP A 16 -24.81 30.99 25.33
C TRP A 16 -26.21 31.55 25.05
N LEU A 17 -26.71 32.44 25.91
CA LEU A 17 -28.02 33.10 25.75
C LEU A 17 -28.07 33.99 24.49
N GLN A 18 -26.97 34.63 24.12
CA GLN A 18 -26.85 35.41 22.88
C GLN A 18 -26.87 34.50 21.65
N LEU A 19 -26.15 33.37 21.68
CA LEU A 19 -26.12 32.41 20.59
C LEU A 19 -27.47 31.69 20.43
N SER A 20 -28.14 31.31 21.53
CA SER A 20 -29.42 30.62 21.51
C SER A 20 -30.59 31.51 21.07
N ARG A 21 -30.46 32.84 21.18
CA ARG A 21 -31.49 33.81 20.74
C ARG A 21 -31.65 33.84 19.22
N ASN A 22 -30.57 33.64 18.45
CA ASN A 22 -30.61 33.66 16.99
C ASN A 22 -30.15 32.32 16.41
N LYS A 23 -31.03 31.31 16.52
CA LYS A 23 -30.75 29.92 16.14
C LYS A 23 -30.30 29.77 14.68
N GLY A 24 -30.86 30.57 13.76
CA GLY A 24 -30.47 30.53 12.34
C GLY A 24 -29.03 30.98 12.12
N ARG A 25 -28.62 32.11 12.72
CA ARG A 25 -27.25 32.60 12.63
C ARG A 25 -26.25 31.64 13.30
N LEU A 26 -26.64 31.06 14.43
CA LEU A 26 -25.83 30.06 15.13
C LEU A 26 -25.60 28.81 14.25
N LEU A 27 -26.67 28.28 13.63
CA LEU A 27 -26.56 27.12 12.74
C LEU A 27 -25.64 27.39 11.56
N VAL A 28 -25.78 28.54 10.89
CA VAL A 28 -24.90 28.90 9.77
C VAL A 28 -23.44 29.00 10.20
N ALA A 29 -23.16 29.64 11.35
CA ALA A 29 -21.81 29.76 11.88
C ALA A 29 -21.20 28.40 12.25
N LEU A 30 -21.96 27.53 12.92
CA LEU A 30 -21.52 26.17 13.26
C LEU A 30 -21.27 25.33 12.02
N SER A 31 -22.17 25.38 11.03
CA SER A 31 -21.99 24.66 9.76
C SER A 31 -20.75 25.14 9.02
N GLY A 32 -20.44 26.44 9.02
CA GLY A 32 -19.23 26.98 8.38
C GLY A 32 -17.95 26.46 9.04
N ILE A 33 -17.88 26.47 10.37
CA ILE A 33 -16.73 25.96 11.12
C ILE A 33 -16.60 24.44 10.94
N ALA A 34 -17.70 23.70 11.12
CA ALA A 34 -17.71 22.25 10.95
C ALA A 34 -17.31 21.83 9.53
N PHE A 35 -17.76 22.57 8.51
CA PHE A 35 -17.37 22.31 7.13
C PHE A 35 -15.87 22.55 6.91
N ALA A 36 -15.31 23.64 7.45
CA ALA A 36 -13.88 23.91 7.38
C ALA A 36 -13.05 22.80 8.06
N ASP A 37 -13.45 22.35 9.25
CA ASP A 37 -12.77 21.28 9.98
C ASP A 37 -12.83 19.94 9.22
N VAL A 38 -14.01 19.59 8.68
CA VAL A 38 -14.16 18.37 7.84
C VAL A 38 -13.28 18.45 6.60
N LEU A 39 -13.21 19.60 5.93
CA LEU A 39 -12.33 19.79 4.78
C LEU A 39 -10.85 19.66 5.17
N MET A 40 -10.44 20.23 6.30
CA MET A 40 -9.06 20.09 6.80
C MET A 40 -8.73 18.62 7.09
N PHE A 41 -9.61 17.89 7.80
CA PHE A 41 -9.38 16.47 8.08
C PHE A 41 -9.34 15.62 6.82
N LEU A 42 -10.21 15.89 5.85
CA LEU A 42 -10.22 15.19 4.56
C LEU A 42 -8.91 15.43 3.78
N GLN A 43 -8.42 16.67 3.76
CA GLN A 43 -7.15 17.00 3.10
C GLN A 43 -5.96 16.30 3.76
N ILE A 44 -5.86 16.35 5.09
CA ILE A 44 -4.78 15.67 5.84
C ILE A 44 -4.88 14.15 5.66
N GLY A 45 -6.08 13.57 5.72
CA GLY A 45 -6.29 12.14 5.53
C GLY A 45 -5.88 11.66 4.14
N PHE A 46 -6.20 12.41 3.09
CA PHE A 46 -5.74 12.12 1.73
C PHE A 46 -4.24 12.25 1.58
N GLN A 47 -3.64 13.29 2.16
CA GLN A 47 -2.20 13.49 2.14
C GLN A 47 -1.48 12.29 2.79
N GLU A 48 -1.90 11.89 3.99
CA GLU A 48 -1.29 10.77 4.72
C GLU A 48 -1.42 9.46 3.95
N SER A 49 -2.63 9.19 3.44
CA SER A 49 -2.89 7.99 2.64
C SER A 49 -2.01 7.93 1.39
N LEU A 50 -1.78 9.08 0.73
CA LEU A 50 -0.89 9.18 -0.43
C LEU A 50 0.56 8.88 -0.06
N TYR A 51 1.05 9.42 1.05
CA TYR A 51 2.43 9.17 1.50
C TYR A 51 2.65 7.73 1.90
N GLU A 52 1.80 7.19 2.78
CA GLU A 52 1.91 5.82 3.26
C GLU A 52 1.86 4.83 2.09
N SER A 53 0.89 4.97 1.19
CA SER A 53 0.75 4.07 0.04
C SER A 53 1.96 4.06 -0.90
N ASN A 54 2.69 5.18 -1.02
CA ASN A 54 3.87 5.27 -1.89
C ASN A 54 5.16 4.74 -1.23
N THR A 55 5.19 4.63 0.10
CA THR A 55 6.37 4.18 0.85
C THR A 55 6.28 2.73 1.29
N LYS A 56 5.10 2.09 1.31
CA LYS A 56 4.90 0.69 1.72
C LYS A 56 5.90 -0.30 1.15
N ILE A 57 6.08 -0.33 -0.17
CA ILE A 57 7.03 -1.26 -0.81
C ILE A 57 8.45 -0.98 -0.32
N ARG A 58 8.85 0.29 -0.26
CA ARG A 58 10.20 0.68 0.18
C ARG A 58 10.44 0.31 1.65
N ALA A 59 9.45 0.51 2.51
CA ALA A 59 9.52 0.18 3.93
C ALA A 59 9.53 -1.34 4.18
N ALA A 60 8.96 -2.13 3.27
CA ALA A 60 8.95 -3.58 3.35
C ALA A 60 10.21 -4.25 2.78
N LEU A 61 11.06 -3.54 2.04
CA LEU A 61 12.29 -4.11 1.49
C LEU A 61 13.34 -4.31 2.60
N ASP A 62 14.00 -5.47 2.57
CA ASP A 62 15.14 -5.75 3.44
C ASP A 62 16.45 -5.35 2.73
N THR A 63 16.76 -4.06 2.75
CA THR A 63 17.92 -3.50 2.07
C THR A 63 18.36 -2.15 2.64
N ASP A 64 19.67 -1.91 2.63
CA ASP A 64 20.26 -0.62 3.04
C ASP A 64 20.33 0.40 1.90
N ILE A 65 20.51 -0.08 0.65
CA ILE A 65 20.77 0.77 -0.52
C ILE A 65 19.96 0.29 -1.72
N VAL A 66 19.17 1.20 -2.29
CA VAL A 66 18.42 0.94 -3.53
C VAL A 66 19.04 1.69 -4.69
N LEU A 67 19.44 0.97 -5.73
CA LEU A 67 19.87 1.55 -7.00
C LEU A 67 18.68 1.72 -7.93
N VAL A 68 18.44 2.95 -8.37
CA VAL A 68 17.36 3.28 -9.32
C VAL A 68 17.91 3.87 -10.60
N SER A 69 17.22 3.60 -11.72
CA SER A 69 17.54 4.25 -12.99
C SER A 69 17.26 5.76 -12.89
N PRO A 70 18.13 6.63 -13.44
CA PRO A 70 17.85 8.08 -13.51
C PRO A 70 16.58 8.45 -14.29
N LYS A 71 16.06 7.51 -15.08
CA LYS A 71 14.82 7.66 -15.85
C LYS A 71 13.56 7.21 -15.08
N ALA A 72 13.73 6.61 -13.90
CA ALA A 72 12.60 6.18 -13.07
C ALA A 72 11.79 7.41 -12.63
N LYS A 73 10.48 7.37 -12.86
CA LYS A 73 9.59 8.49 -12.52
C LYS A 73 8.99 8.37 -11.12
N ASN A 74 8.61 7.15 -10.75
CA ASN A 74 8.04 6.81 -9.45
C ASN A 74 8.25 5.32 -9.15
N THR A 75 7.86 4.87 -7.96
CA THR A 75 8.04 3.48 -7.50
C THR A 75 7.24 2.44 -8.31
N GLN A 76 6.21 2.88 -9.06
CA GLN A 76 5.36 2.01 -9.88
C GLN A 76 5.87 1.91 -11.33
N ASN A 77 6.52 2.96 -11.80
CA ASN A 77 7.11 3.08 -13.14
C ASN A 77 8.62 3.24 -13.01
N LEU A 78 9.25 2.14 -12.60
CA LEU A 78 10.69 2.01 -12.58
C LEU A 78 11.20 1.79 -14.00
N SER A 79 12.15 2.61 -14.43
CA SER A 79 12.92 2.33 -15.64
C SER A 79 13.98 1.27 -15.33
N THR A 80 14.26 0.40 -16.30
CA THR A 80 15.30 -0.61 -16.17
C THR A 80 16.70 -0.02 -16.38
N PHE A 81 17.71 -0.72 -15.89
CA PHE A 81 19.12 -0.44 -16.14
C PHE A 81 19.90 -1.77 -16.26
N THR A 82 21.12 -1.70 -16.80
CA THR A 82 21.93 -2.91 -17.01
C THR A 82 22.32 -3.58 -15.70
N ARG A 83 22.19 -4.91 -15.62
CA ARG A 83 22.65 -5.73 -14.48
C ARG A 83 24.14 -5.49 -14.15
N ARG A 84 24.95 -5.03 -15.11
CA ARG A 84 26.35 -4.63 -14.89
C ARG A 84 26.52 -3.64 -13.72
N ARG A 85 25.56 -2.75 -13.49
CA ARG A 85 25.62 -1.79 -12.37
C ARG A 85 25.53 -2.49 -11.00
N LEU A 86 24.79 -3.59 -10.90
CA LEU A 86 24.71 -4.38 -9.66
C LEU A 86 26.03 -5.11 -9.39
N TYR A 87 26.65 -5.68 -10.41
CA TYR A 87 27.97 -6.30 -10.27
C TYR A 87 29.04 -5.29 -9.86
N GLN A 88 29.03 -4.09 -10.48
CA GLN A 88 29.92 -3.00 -10.08
C GLN A 88 29.71 -2.57 -8.62
N ALA A 89 28.46 -2.54 -8.14
CA ALA A 89 28.17 -2.23 -6.75
C ALA A 89 28.67 -3.34 -5.81
N LYS A 90 28.52 -4.61 -6.21
CA LYS A 90 29.02 -5.78 -5.46
C LYS A 90 30.54 -5.79 -5.31
N ASP A 91 31.27 -5.22 -6.27
CA ASP A 91 32.74 -5.13 -6.22
C ASP A 91 33.26 -4.06 -5.24
N ILE A 92 32.37 -3.21 -4.67
CA ILE A 92 32.77 -2.16 -3.71
C ILE A 92 33.05 -2.80 -2.34
N PRO A 93 34.21 -2.54 -1.71
CA PRO A 93 34.50 -3.01 -0.36
C PRO A 93 33.40 -2.60 0.63
N GLY A 94 32.83 -3.57 1.34
CA GLY A 94 31.75 -3.36 2.31
C GLY A 94 30.35 -3.73 1.81
N VAL A 95 30.16 -3.99 0.51
CA VAL A 95 28.88 -4.48 -0.03
C VAL A 95 28.81 -6.00 0.13
N ALA A 96 27.90 -6.48 0.99
CA ALA A 96 27.71 -7.91 1.22
C ALA A 96 27.05 -8.63 0.03
N ALA A 97 26.02 -8.00 -0.55
CA ALA A 97 25.25 -8.56 -1.65
C ALA A 97 24.60 -7.46 -2.50
N ALA A 98 24.31 -7.79 -3.76
CA ALA A 98 23.59 -6.91 -4.68
C ALA A 98 22.68 -7.75 -5.57
N HIS A 99 21.36 -7.66 -5.35
CA HIS A 99 20.35 -8.46 -6.05
C HIS A 99 19.45 -7.57 -6.92
N PRO A 100 19.03 -8.05 -8.11
CA PRO A 100 18.06 -7.35 -8.93
C PRO A 100 16.66 -7.48 -8.33
N LEU A 101 15.89 -6.39 -8.41
CA LEU A 101 14.46 -6.38 -8.15
C LEU A 101 13.74 -5.79 -9.36
N TYR A 102 12.74 -6.50 -9.85
CA TYR A 102 11.91 -6.12 -10.97
C TYR A 102 10.56 -5.65 -10.47
N SER A 103 10.04 -4.56 -11.02
CA SER A 103 8.68 -4.13 -10.74
C SER A 103 8.01 -3.62 -12.00
N SER A 104 6.76 -4.00 -12.20
CA SER A 104 5.91 -3.52 -13.29
C SER A 104 4.47 -3.46 -12.84
N THR A 105 3.70 -2.54 -13.43
CA THR A 105 2.24 -2.63 -13.41
C THR A 105 1.78 -3.59 -14.51
N ILE A 106 0.81 -4.44 -14.20
CA ILE A 106 0.25 -5.44 -15.11
C ILE A 106 -1.29 -5.40 -15.06
N THR A 107 -1.92 -5.79 -16.16
CA THR A 107 -3.34 -6.08 -16.20
C THR A 107 -3.56 -7.52 -15.77
N TRP A 108 -4.23 -7.69 -14.65
CA TRP A 108 -4.59 -8.95 -14.04
C TRP A 108 -6.08 -9.21 -14.23
N LYS A 109 -6.44 -10.44 -14.59
CA LYS A 109 -7.84 -10.85 -14.65
C LYS A 109 -8.28 -11.39 -13.30
N ASN A 110 -9.30 -10.79 -12.70
CA ASN A 110 -9.84 -11.28 -11.44
C ASN A 110 -10.43 -12.70 -11.62
N PRO A 111 -9.98 -13.72 -10.85
CA PRO A 111 -10.47 -15.09 -10.99
C PRO A 111 -11.95 -15.26 -10.58
N GLU A 112 -12.47 -14.43 -9.67
CA GLU A 112 -13.89 -14.42 -9.25
C GLU A 112 -14.76 -13.63 -10.24
N THR A 113 -14.46 -12.34 -10.43
CA THR A 113 -15.35 -11.44 -11.17
C THR A 113 -15.09 -11.43 -12.67
N ARG A 114 -13.96 -12.00 -13.13
CA ARG A 114 -13.46 -11.96 -14.51
C ARG A 114 -13.17 -10.55 -15.04
N GLN A 115 -13.20 -9.53 -14.19
CA GLN A 115 -12.88 -8.15 -14.54
C GLN A 115 -11.37 -7.91 -14.51
N ASP A 116 -10.91 -6.99 -15.34
CA ASP A 116 -9.52 -6.55 -15.35
C ASP A 116 -9.24 -5.62 -14.17
N ALA A 117 -8.10 -5.82 -13.52
CA ALA A 117 -7.58 -4.99 -12.44
C ALA A 117 -6.10 -4.67 -12.69
N ALA A 118 -5.66 -3.50 -12.24
CA ALA A 118 -4.25 -3.10 -12.33
C ALA A 118 -3.51 -3.52 -11.05
N LEU A 119 -2.61 -4.49 -11.16
CA LEU A 119 -1.77 -4.94 -10.05
C LEU A 119 -0.31 -4.58 -10.30
N GLN A 120 0.45 -4.39 -9.22
CA GLN A 120 1.90 -4.23 -9.29
C GLN A 120 2.55 -5.59 -9.05
N ILE A 121 3.27 -6.11 -10.03
CA ILE A 121 4.06 -7.34 -9.87
C ILE A 121 5.49 -6.99 -9.48
N ILE A 122 6.04 -7.72 -8.52
CA ILE A 122 7.43 -7.62 -8.08
C ILE A 122 8.11 -8.97 -8.29
N GLY A 123 9.19 -8.97 -9.06
CA GLY A 123 10.04 -10.13 -9.32
C GLY A 123 11.37 -10.01 -8.60
N PHE A 124 11.80 -11.04 -7.89
CA PHE A 124 13.12 -11.07 -7.24
C PHE A 124 13.67 -12.49 -7.13
N ASP A 125 14.96 -12.61 -6.85
CA ASP A 125 15.61 -13.91 -6.67
C ASP A 125 15.12 -14.60 -5.37
N PRO A 126 14.39 -15.73 -5.44
CA PRO A 126 13.79 -16.38 -4.28
C PRO A 126 14.82 -17.05 -3.36
N ASP A 127 16.09 -17.14 -3.77
CA ASP A 127 17.16 -17.62 -2.88
C ASP A 127 17.67 -16.51 -1.92
N TYR A 128 17.15 -15.28 -2.05
CA TYR A 128 17.41 -14.17 -1.15
C TYR A 128 16.11 -13.59 -0.55
N GLN A 129 16.18 -13.15 0.71
CA GLN A 129 15.07 -12.48 1.38
C GLN A 129 15.01 -11.01 0.98
N ALA A 130 14.26 -10.70 -0.09
CA ALA A 130 14.14 -9.32 -0.57
C ALA A 130 13.27 -8.42 0.32
N PHE A 131 12.41 -9.01 1.16
CA PHE A 131 11.45 -8.30 1.98
C PHE A 131 11.59 -8.65 3.46
N ASN A 132 11.36 -7.67 4.34
CA ASN A 132 11.19 -7.87 5.77
C ASN A 132 9.73 -8.25 6.08
N LEU A 133 9.21 -9.28 5.38
CA LEU A 133 7.84 -9.76 5.49
C LEU A 133 7.85 -11.28 5.68
N PRO A 134 7.59 -11.78 6.92
CA PRO A 134 7.57 -13.21 7.20
C PRO A 134 6.61 -14.01 6.31
N GLU A 135 5.45 -13.43 5.97
CA GLU A 135 4.45 -14.04 5.09
C GLU A 135 5.01 -14.34 3.68
N ILE A 136 5.92 -13.49 3.16
CA ILE A 136 6.59 -13.75 1.87
C ILE A 136 7.75 -14.74 2.08
N ASN A 137 8.58 -14.50 3.10
CA ASN A 137 9.82 -15.24 3.30
C ASN A 137 9.58 -16.74 3.61
N GLN A 138 8.45 -17.09 4.20
CA GLN A 138 8.06 -18.48 4.46
C GLN A 138 7.59 -19.22 3.19
N GLN A 139 7.43 -18.51 2.07
CA GLN A 139 6.76 -19.01 0.87
C GLN A 139 7.65 -18.93 -0.39
N LEU A 140 8.93 -18.61 -0.23
CA LEU A 140 9.89 -18.42 -1.34
C LEU A 140 10.02 -19.67 -2.22
N ASP A 141 9.95 -20.87 -1.65
CA ASP A 141 10.03 -22.11 -2.44
C ASP A 141 8.87 -22.27 -3.42
N LYS A 142 7.72 -21.64 -3.17
CA LYS A 142 6.57 -21.72 -4.07
C LYS A 142 6.80 -20.93 -5.35
N ILE A 143 7.43 -19.75 -5.25
CA ILE A 143 7.67 -18.85 -6.38
C ILE A 143 8.88 -19.23 -7.22
N LYS A 144 9.67 -20.25 -6.81
CA LYS A 144 10.72 -20.85 -7.66
C LYS A 144 10.15 -21.56 -8.89
N LEU A 145 8.88 -21.95 -8.83
CA LEU A 145 8.19 -22.58 -9.96
C LEU A 145 7.77 -21.51 -10.97
N PRO A 146 7.92 -21.78 -12.28
CA PRO A 146 7.48 -20.85 -13.30
C PRO A 146 5.97 -20.61 -13.19
N ASP A 147 5.55 -19.38 -13.50
CA ASP A 147 4.14 -18.97 -13.51
C ASP A 147 3.42 -19.08 -12.16
N VAL A 148 4.17 -19.14 -11.06
CA VAL A 148 3.62 -19.13 -9.71
C VAL A 148 3.83 -17.78 -9.05
N VAL A 149 2.76 -17.23 -8.50
CA VAL A 149 2.78 -15.94 -7.79
C VAL A 149 2.20 -16.06 -6.39
N LEU A 150 2.61 -15.14 -5.51
CA LEU A 150 1.93 -14.82 -4.26
C LEU A 150 1.04 -13.59 -4.47
N PHE A 151 -0.12 -13.56 -3.83
CA PHE A 151 -1.13 -12.52 -3.98
C PHE A 151 -1.33 -11.72 -2.68
N ASP A 152 -1.52 -10.42 -2.78
CA ASP A 152 -1.81 -9.58 -1.61
C ASP A 152 -3.26 -9.75 -1.12
N ARG A 153 -3.44 -10.29 0.09
CA ARG A 153 -4.76 -10.49 0.73
C ARG A 153 -5.52 -9.19 0.98
N THR A 154 -4.80 -8.07 1.04
CA THR A 154 -5.36 -6.74 1.28
C THR A 154 -5.51 -5.92 -0.01
N ALA A 155 -5.50 -6.61 -1.16
CA ALA A 155 -5.83 -6.00 -2.45
C ALA A 155 -7.28 -5.45 -2.46
N ARG A 156 -7.45 -4.30 -3.10
CA ARG A 156 -8.75 -3.65 -3.31
C ARG A 156 -9.55 -4.39 -4.38
N GLY A 157 -10.73 -4.87 -4.02
CA GLY A 157 -11.64 -5.55 -4.93
C GLY A 157 -12.28 -6.78 -4.28
N ASN A 158 -12.99 -7.56 -5.08
CA ASN A 158 -13.63 -8.80 -4.64
C ASN A 158 -12.68 -9.97 -4.88
N TYR A 159 -12.00 -10.41 -3.81
CA TYR A 159 -11.07 -11.55 -3.82
C TYR A 159 -11.31 -12.53 -2.67
N GLN A 160 -12.41 -12.39 -1.93
CA GLN A 160 -12.61 -13.14 -0.68
C GLN A 160 -12.68 -14.65 -0.91
N GLN A 161 -13.32 -15.09 -2.00
CA GLN A 161 -13.42 -16.52 -2.30
C GLN A 161 -12.07 -17.08 -2.75
N THR A 162 -11.34 -16.33 -3.55
CA THR A 162 -10.00 -16.63 -4.07
C THR A 162 -9.01 -16.77 -2.92
N ILE A 163 -8.99 -15.79 -2.01
CA ILE A 163 -8.14 -15.81 -0.82
C ILE A 163 -8.48 -17.05 0.02
N THR A 164 -9.76 -17.31 0.27
CA THR A 164 -10.20 -18.50 1.02
C THR A 164 -9.76 -19.81 0.35
N GLN A 165 -9.85 -19.91 -0.98
CA GLN A 165 -9.37 -21.07 -1.74
C GLN A 165 -7.85 -21.27 -1.58
N ILE A 166 -7.07 -20.19 -1.70
CA ILE A 166 -5.61 -20.24 -1.58
C ILE A 166 -5.18 -20.61 -0.15
N GLU A 167 -5.85 -20.07 0.87
CA GLU A 167 -5.61 -20.39 2.29
C GLU A 167 -5.94 -21.86 2.59
N ASN A 168 -6.96 -22.41 1.93
CA ASN A 168 -7.28 -23.85 1.94
C ASN A 168 -6.34 -24.71 1.07
N GLN A 169 -5.18 -24.17 0.67
CA GLN A 169 -4.16 -24.81 -0.16
C GLN A 169 -4.62 -25.22 -1.56
N GLN A 170 -5.74 -24.67 -2.04
CA GLN A 170 -6.20 -24.87 -3.41
C GLN A 170 -5.43 -23.95 -4.36
N TRP A 171 -5.26 -24.41 -5.60
CA TRP A 171 -4.56 -23.64 -6.62
C TRP A 171 -5.57 -22.83 -7.41
N VAL A 172 -5.34 -21.52 -7.48
CA VAL A 172 -6.19 -20.64 -8.27
C VAL A 172 -5.40 -20.19 -9.49
N SER A 173 -5.88 -20.57 -10.67
CA SER A 173 -5.28 -20.12 -11.93
C SER A 173 -6.03 -18.93 -12.50
N THR A 174 -5.28 -17.96 -12.98
CA THR A 174 -5.83 -16.80 -13.69
C THR A 174 -4.92 -16.37 -14.83
N GLU A 175 -5.24 -15.24 -15.46
CA GLU A 175 -4.54 -14.69 -16.59
C GLU A 175 -3.93 -13.32 -16.26
N VAL A 176 -2.67 -13.14 -16.67
CA VAL A 176 -1.97 -11.85 -16.70
C VAL A 176 -1.40 -11.67 -18.09
N GLN A 177 -1.79 -10.60 -18.78
CA GLN A 177 -1.25 -10.27 -20.12
C GLN A 177 -1.21 -11.46 -21.10
N ALA A 178 -2.32 -12.20 -21.22
CA ALA A 178 -2.42 -13.41 -22.06
C ALA A 178 -1.53 -14.60 -21.64
N ARG A 179 -1.00 -14.58 -20.41
CA ARG A 179 -0.26 -15.68 -19.80
C ARG A 179 -1.03 -16.24 -18.61
N THR A 180 -1.23 -17.56 -18.59
CA THR A 180 -1.85 -18.23 -17.45
C THR A 180 -0.84 -18.35 -16.31
N ILE A 181 -1.23 -17.90 -15.13
CA ILE A 181 -0.43 -17.98 -13.91
C ILE A 181 -1.26 -18.62 -12.79
N THR A 182 -0.56 -19.16 -11.79
CA THR A 182 -1.16 -19.84 -10.64
C THR A 182 -0.78 -19.13 -9.35
N VAL A 183 -1.78 -18.82 -8.53
CA VAL A 183 -1.57 -18.29 -7.19
C VAL A 183 -1.43 -19.45 -6.21
N ARG A 184 -0.31 -19.49 -5.47
CA ARG A 184 -0.03 -20.55 -4.48
C ARG A 184 0.16 -20.04 -3.06
N GLY A 185 -0.10 -18.76 -2.84
CA GLY A 185 0.04 -18.15 -1.53
C GLY A 185 -0.48 -16.74 -1.46
N VAL A 186 -0.70 -16.29 -0.23
CA VAL A 186 -1.11 -14.92 0.05
C VAL A 186 -0.15 -14.26 1.03
N PHE A 187 -0.04 -12.94 0.96
CA PHE A 187 0.71 -12.11 1.90
C PHE A 187 -0.03 -10.78 2.11
N SER A 188 0.49 -9.90 2.97
CA SER A 188 -0.13 -8.63 3.30
C SER A 188 0.84 -7.47 3.18
N LEU A 189 0.52 -6.54 2.28
CA LEU A 189 1.22 -5.26 2.22
C LEU A 189 0.24 -4.11 1.96
N GLY A 190 -0.75 -4.35 1.11
CA GLY A 190 -1.85 -3.44 0.81
C GLY A 190 -1.76 -2.82 -0.57
N ALA A 191 -2.93 -2.50 -1.11
CA ALA A 191 -3.07 -1.70 -2.31
C ALA A 191 -2.34 -0.36 -2.19
N SER A 192 -1.92 0.18 -3.34
CA SER A 192 -1.36 1.51 -3.46
C SER A 192 -2.37 2.46 -4.13
N PHE A 193 -2.02 3.74 -4.28
CA PHE A 193 -2.86 4.66 -5.04
C PHE A 193 -2.90 4.35 -6.55
N GLY A 194 -1.83 3.76 -7.10
CA GLY A 194 -1.76 3.49 -8.54
C GLY A 194 -2.06 2.04 -8.95
N THR A 195 -2.16 1.12 -7.99
CA THR A 195 -2.52 -0.28 -8.24
C THR A 195 -3.37 -0.83 -7.13
N ASP A 196 -4.33 -1.67 -7.48
CA ASP A 196 -5.30 -2.25 -6.55
C ASP A 196 -4.71 -3.37 -5.69
N GLY A 197 -3.46 -3.77 -5.92
CA GLY A 197 -2.78 -4.77 -5.10
C GLY A 197 -1.41 -5.12 -5.65
N LEU A 198 -0.80 -6.12 -5.04
CA LEU A 198 0.56 -6.57 -5.33
C LEU A 198 0.61 -8.06 -5.64
N LEU A 199 1.52 -8.43 -6.54
CA LEU A 199 1.92 -9.80 -6.80
C LEU A 199 3.42 -9.93 -6.55
N VAL A 200 3.84 -11.10 -6.08
CA VAL A 200 5.25 -11.44 -5.87
C VAL A 200 5.60 -12.72 -6.62
N THR A 201 6.71 -12.72 -7.34
CA THR A 201 7.21 -13.83 -8.17
C THR A 201 8.74 -13.84 -8.21
N SER A 202 9.33 -14.87 -8.83
CA SER A 202 10.73 -14.87 -9.29
C SER A 202 10.88 -14.43 -10.74
#